data_AF-A0A4Q1F4V8-F1
#
_entry.id   AF-A0A4Q1F4V8-F1
#
_cell.length_a   1.000
_cell.length_b   1.000
_cell.length_c   1.000
_cell.angle_alpha   90.00
_cell.angle_beta   90.00
_cell.angle_gamma   90.00
#
_symmetry.space_group_name_H-M   'P 1'
#
loop_
_entity.id
_entity.type
_entity.pdbx_description
1 polymer ?
#
loop_
_entity_poly.entity_id
_entity_poly.type
_entity_poly.pdbx_seq_one_letter_code
_entity_poly.pdbx_strand_id
1 'polypeptide(L)'
;MIEWMNISAKCPNKKCHSIFKFKQGKLPVINDFGGWKLKCFSCDEEFIIHVVNPFDLSYVEDGVEILEIKEGSIEDTEDWSLSEGLTFTGIESFIYGIENLAPIKFSLDDFPIYISNSKVNLEELAYEELAKKLSEIKNYNNTYFQGFVKGRWGDPKFAYVILDFKNGQNNHTALFYYNFTRRNPGDFPTDPTEILLAYVSNSVDLQQLINGVYTRNNCLSFLNKLLIRWRGLYRHTVIVVPFIGYLNQNAKTRIELWDDIKKFLKESNSYLLTRNIAKSLLEKSEEKIGVPSTLIKEFQVESEAFKNMTLFNLFHAKFFAGLDESDAEVLKGSFNIQKNTYFENIDLTKIDSQFFQERYLNPLRITLEDKEKLKDALLIDLRNNNIEPIWNYGSGQDLIKKYIQKI
;
A
#
# COMPACT_ATOMS: atom_id res chain seq x y z
N MET A 1 -13.86 -4.16 -16.32
CA MET A 1 -13.00 -5.17 -15.68
C MET A 1 -13.59 -5.51 -14.34
N ILE A 2 -13.57 -6.78 -13.94
CA ILE A 2 -14.20 -7.29 -12.72
C ILE A 2 -13.22 -7.12 -11.54
N GLU A 3 -13.63 -6.42 -10.49
CA GLU A 3 -12.97 -6.38 -9.18
C GLU A 3 -13.25 -7.68 -8.44
N TRP A 4 -12.23 -8.36 -7.93
CA TRP A 4 -12.40 -9.60 -7.17
C TRP A 4 -12.04 -9.35 -5.71
N MET A 5 -12.97 -9.63 -4.80
CA MET A 5 -12.73 -9.63 -3.36
C MET A 5 -12.61 -11.08 -2.89
N ASN A 6 -11.50 -11.43 -2.24
CA ASN A 6 -11.36 -12.72 -1.59
C ASN A 6 -12.00 -12.62 -0.20
N ILE A 7 -12.89 -13.54 0.12
CA ILE A 7 -13.59 -13.55 1.40
C ILE A 7 -13.44 -14.93 2.02
N SER A 8 -13.07 -14.96 3.29
CA SER A 8 -13.06 -16.16 4.13
C SER A 8 -14.11 -16.01 5.22
N ALA A 9 -15.00 -16.97 5.34
CA ALA A 9 -16.10 -16.97 6.30
C ALA A 9 -16.24 -18.34 6.99
N LYS A 10 -16.91 -18.36 8.15
CA LYS A 10 -17.04 -19.57 8.97
C LYS A 10 -18.45 -20.14 8.85
N CYS A 11 -18.56 -21.47 8.89
CA CYS A 11 -19.87 -22.12 9.02
C CYS A 11 -20.62 -21.57 10.26
N PRO A 12 -21.91 -21.20 10.14
CA PRO A 12 -22.67 -20.63 11.24
C PRO A 12 -23.03 -21.64 12.33
N ASN A 13 -22.94 -22.95 12.04
CA ASN A 13 -23.12 -23.99 13.03
C ASN A 13 -22.03 -23.88 14.12
N LYS A 14 -22.45 -23.57 15.37
CA LYS A 14 -21.55 -23.34 16.51
C LYS A 14 -20.64 -24.52 16.86
N LYS A 15 -21.00 -25.73 16.44
CA LYS A 15 -20.21 -26.95 16.64
C LYS A 15 -19.28 -27.26 15.46
N CYS A 16 -19.43 -26.54 14.36
CA CYS A 16 -18.60 -26.65 13.17
C CYS A 16 -17.50 -25.59 13.20
N HIS A 17 -16.28 -26.01 12.89
CA HIS A 17 -15.11 -25.13 12.82
C HIS A 17 -14.65 -24.88 11.39
N SER A 18 -15.40 -25.36 10.39
CA SER A 18 -15.01 -25.25 8.99
C SER A 18 -15.13 -23.83 8.47
N ILE A 19 -14.14 -23.48 7.66
CA ILE A 19 -14.01 -22.19 6.99
C ILE A 19 -14.18 -22.43 5.52
N PHE A 20 -14.91 -21.53 4.86
CA PHE A 20 -15.12 -21.56 3.44
C PHE A 20 -14.61 -20.26 2.83
N LYS A 21 -14.17 -20.38 1.58
CA LYS A 21 -13.57 -19.27 0.82
C LYS A 21 -14.40 -19.03 -0.41
N PHE A 22 -14.64 -17.77 -0.73
CA PHE A 22 -15.32 -17.38 -1.95
C PHE A 22 -14.74 -16.09 -2.49
N LYS A 23 -14.86 -15.90 -3.80
CA LYS A 23 -14.57 -14.65 -4.45
C LYS A 23 -15.84 -13.94 -4.80
N GLN A 24 -15.88 -12.65 -4.49
CA GLN A 24 -16.96 -11.78 -4.88
C GLN A 24 -16.50 -10.83 -5.98
N GLY A 25 -17.06 -10.98 -7.17
CA GLY A 25 -16.78 -10.13 -8.30
C GLY A 25 -17.66 -8.88 -8.31
N LYS A 26 -17.08 -7.72 -8.56
CA LYS A 26 -17.77 -6.42 -8.68
C LYS A 26 -17.42 -5.76 -9.99
N LEU A 27 -18.38 -5.13 -10.64
CA LEU A 27 -18.15 -4.26 -11.77
C LEU A 27 -18.04 -2.80 -11.31
N PRO A 28 -17.28 -1.97 -12.04
CA PRO A 28 -17.08 -0.56 -11.72
C PRO A 28 -18.33 0.31 -11.83
N VAL A 29 -19.43 -0.19 -12.41
CA VAL A 29 -20.58 0.66 -12.80
C VAL A 29 -21.90 0.10 -12.30
N ILE A 30 -22.26 -1.12 -12.71
CA ILE A 30 -23.54 -1.75 -12.36
C ILE A 30 -23.24 -3.08 -11.70
N ASN A 31 -23.84 -3.30 -10.54
CA ASN A 31 -23.67 -4.50 -9.75
C ASN A 31 -25.04 -5.04 -9.35
N ASP A 32 -25.27 -6.31 -9.58
CA ASP A 32 -26.49 -6.99 -9.20
C ASP A 32 -26.36 -7.49 -7.75
N PHE A 33 -27.32 -7.15 -6.90
CA PHE A 33 -27.32 -7.63 -5.52
C PHE A 33 -28.11 -8.94 -5.44
N GLY A 34 -27.66 -9.84 -4.56
CA GLY A 34 -28.34 -11.12 -4.35
C GLY A 34 -27.67 -11.95 -3.28
N GLY A 35 -27.79 -13.28 -3.40
CA GLY A 35 -27.21 -14.19 -2.41
C GLY A 35 -27.14 -15.63 -2.86
N TRP A 36 -26.45 -16.41 -2.04
CA TRP A 36 -26.32 -17.85 -2.20
C TRP A 36 -26.89 -18.57 -1.00
N LYS A 37 -27.64 -19.65 -1.26
CA LYS A 37 -27.86 -20.70 -0.28
C LYS A 37 -26.72 -21.70 -0.40
N LEU A 38 -25.99 -21.90 0.68
CA LEU A 38 -24.78 -22.68 0.76
C LEU A 38 -24.98 -23.89 1.67
N LYS A 39 -24.20 -24.95 1.45
CA LYS A 39 -24.12 -26.11 2.33
C LYS A 39 -22.68 -26.39 2.74
N CYS A 40 -22.41 -26.50 4.04
CA CYS A 40 -21.06 -26.78 4.54
C CYS A 40 -20.64 -28.24 4.26
N PHE A 41 -19.48 -28.45 3.64
CA PHE A 41 -18.96 -29.81 3.38
C PHE A 41 -18.65 -30.63 4.63
N SER A 42 -18.45 -30.00 5.80
CA SER A 42 -18.00 -30.70 7.00
C SER A 42 -19.12 -31.08 7.97
N CYS A 43 -20.24 -30.37 7.95
CA CYS A 43 -21.35 -30.60 8.88
C CYS A 43 -22.73 -30.60 8.23
N ASP A 44 -22.78 -30.45 6.89
CA ASP A 44 -24.00 -30.40 6.09
C ASP A 44 -24.96 -29.26 6.44
N GLU A 45 -24.58 -28.31 7.31
CA GLU A 45 -25.40 -27.14 7.64
C GLU A 45 -25.66 -26.29 6.39
N GLU A 46 -26.94 -25.98 6.17
CA GLU A 46 -27.37 -25.05 5.12
C GLU A 46 -27.51 -23.63 5.67
N PHE A 47 -27.01 -22.65 4.95
CA PHE A 47 -27.08 -21.24 5.37
C PHE A 47 -27.02 -20.29 4.17
N ILE A 48 -27.39 -19.03 4.38
CA ILE A 48 -27.48 -18.03 3.33
C ILE A 48 -26.42 -16.94 3.54
N ILE A 49 -25.79 -16.50 2.45
CA ILE A 49 -24.93 -15.30 2.44
C ILE A 49 -25.37 -14.31 1.37
N HIS A 50 -25.17 -13.02 1.65
CA HIS A 50 -25.37 -11.95 0.68
C HIS A 50 -24.09 -11.76 -0.15
N VAL A 51 -24.25 -11.71 -1.46
CA VAL A 51 -23.14 -11.46 -2.40
C VAL A 51 -23.58 -10.49 -3.50
N VAL A 52 -22.60 -9.93 -4.20
CA VAL A 52 -22.82 -9.07 -5.36
C VAL A 52 -22.45 -9.85 -6.62
N ASN A 53 -23.17 -9.66 -7.71
CA ASN A 53 -23.06 -10.38 -8.97
C ASN A 53 -23.05 -11.91 -8.75
N PRO A 54 -24.12 -12.46 -8.13
CA PRO A 54 -24.15 -13.84 -7.63
C PRO A 54 -24.08 -14.92 -8.72
N PHE A 55 -24.43 -14.60 -9.97
CA PHE A 55 -24.52 -15.57 -11.08
C PHE A 55 -23.28 -15.62 -11.96
N ASP A 56 -22.63 -14.48 -12.14
CA ASP A 56 -21.71 -14.24 -13.26
C ASP A 56 -20.30 -13.94 -12.77
N LEU A 57 -20.15 -13.19 -11.68
CA LEU A 57 -18.85 -12.71 -11.23
C LEU A 57 -18.45 -13.21 -9.86
N SER A 58 -19.33 -13.86 -9.10
CA SER A 58 -18.96 -14.39 -7.79
C SER A 58 -18.94 -15.91 -7.81
N TYR A 59 -18.01 -16.53 -7.08
CA TYR A 59 -17.94 -17.99 -6.98
C TYR A 59 -17.32 -18.46 -5.66
N VAL A 60 -17.69 -19.67 -5.24
CA VAL A 60 -17.06 -20.34 -4.10
C VAL A 60 -15.75 -20.98 -4.53
N GLU A 61 -14.69 -20.77 -3.76
CA GLU A 61 -13.39 -21.43 -3.97
C GLU A 61 -13.30 -22.76 -3.25
N ASP A 62 -13.78 -22.84 -2.01
CA ASP A 62 -13.63 -24.03 -1.16
C ASP A 62 -14.59 -24.03 0.05
N GLY A 63 -14.83 -25.22 0.62
CA GLY A 63 -15.45 -25.42 1.94
C GLY A 63 -16.98 -25.52 1.98
N VAL A 64 -17.66 -25.11 0.91
CA VAL A 64 -19.13 -25.15 0.79
C VAL A 64 -19.57 -25.51 -0.63
N GLU A 65 -20.80 -26.00 -0.75
CA GLU A 65 -21.53 -26.16 -2.01
C GLU A 65 -22.55 -25.04 -2.18
N ILE A 66 -22.70 -24.50 -3.39
CA ILE A 66 -23.82 -23.60 -3.72
C ILE A 66 -25.04 -24.45 -4.06
N LEU A 67 -26.07 -24.38 -3.23
CA LEU A 67 -27.35 -25.06 -3.47
C LEU A 67 -28.32 -24.22 -4.31
N GLU A 68 -28.34 -22.91 -4.09
CA GLU A 68 -29.26 -21.99 -4.76
C GLU A 68 -28.62 -20.60 -4.93
N ILE A 69 -28.92 -19.93 -6.03
CA ILE A 69 -28.45 -18.58 -6.37
C ILE A 69 -29.68 -17.69 -6.61
N LYS A 70 -29.71 -16.50 -6.03
CA LYS A 70 -30.83 -15.55 -6.17
C LYS A 70 -30.35 -14.13 -6.46
N GLU A 71 -31.10 -13.43 -7.31
CA GLU A 71 -30.96 -12.01 -7.66
C GLU A 71 -32.04 -11.14 -6.98
N GLY A 72 -31.72 -9.88 -6.72
CA GLY A 72 -32.60 -8.89 -6.10
C GLY A 72 -32.37 -8.71 -4.60
N SER A 73 -33.02 -7.69 -4.01
CA SER A 73 -33.04 -7.51 -2.56
C SER A 73 -33.66 -8.73 -1.90
N ILE A 74 -32.88 -9.41 -1.05
CA ILE A 74 -33.30 -10.63 -0.33
C ILE A 74 -34.43 -10.36 0.68
N GLU A 75 -34.86 -9.11 0.83
CA GLU A 75 -35.85 -8.66 1.81
C GLU A 75 -37.31 -9.10 1.53
N ASP A 76 -37.64 -9.68 0.36
CA ASP A 76 -39.05 -9.83 -0.06
C ASP A 76 -39.59 -11.27 -0.29
N THR A 77 -39.01 -12.33 0.30
CA THR A 77 -39.67 -13.67 0.26
C THR A 77 -39.53 -14.46 1.55
N GLU A 78 -40.65 -15.02 2.04
CA GLU A 78 -40.79 -15.76 3.31
C GLU A 78 -39.79 -16.94 3.50
N ASP A 79 -39.25 -17.53 2.43
CA ASP A 79 -38.27 -18.63 2.52
C ASP A 79 -36.81 -18.17 2.75
N TRP A 80 -36.49 -16.91 2.46
CA TRP A 80 -35.14 -16.34 2.63
C TRP A 80 -35.06 -15.35 3.80
N SER A 81 -36.20 -15.02 4.43
CA SER A 81 -36.31 -14.00 5.48
C SER A 81 -36.09 -14.52 6.92
N LEU A 82 -35.78 -15.82 7.11
CA LEU A 82 -35.71 -16.44 8.45
C LEU A 82 -34.58 -17.45 8.68
N SER A 83 -33.51 -17.45 7.88
CA SER A 83 -32.23 -17.86 8.47
C SER A 83 -31.60 -16.63 9.08
N GLU A 84 -30.92 -16.76 10.22
CA GLU A 84 -29.92 -15.80 10.67
C GLU A 84 -28.82 -15.72 9.58
N GLY A 85 -29.15 -15.17 8.41
CA GLY A 85 -28.22 -14.93 7.32
C GLY A 85 -27.07 -14.19 7.96
N LEU A 86 -25.85 -14.71 7.76
CA LEU A 86 -24.65 -14.18 8.38
C LEU A 86 -24.61 -12.67 8.10
N THR A 87 -25.12 -11.91 9.06
CA THR A 87 -25.08 -10.45 9.07
C THR A 87 -23.66 -10.21 9.48
N PHE A 88 -22.80 -9.99 8.48
CA PHE A 88 -21.36 -9.79 8.58
C PHE A 88 -20.91 -9.68 10.03
N THR A 89 -20.62 -10.83 10.64
CA THR A 89 -20.26 -10.85 12.06
C THR A 89 -18.99 -10.03 12.20
N GLY A 90 -18.78 -9.33 13.32
CA GLY A 90 -17.64 -8.40 13.47
C GLY A 90 -16.25 -9.00 13.17
N ILE A 91 -16.13 -10.33 13.07
CA ILE A 91 -14.95 -11.09 12.62
C ILE A 91 -14.71 -10.95 11.10
N GLU A 92 -15.75 -10.85 10.28
CA GLU A 92 -15.66 -10.67 8.81
C GLU A 92 -15.32 -9.22 8.45
N SER A 93 -15.88 -8.23 9.15
CA SER A 93 -15.43 -6.83 9.07
C SER A 93 -13.98 -6.67 9.51
N PHE A 94 -13.53 -7.53 10.43
CA PHE A 94 -12.17 -7.57 10.93
C PHE A 94 -11.18 -8.18 9.92
N ILE A 95 -11.52 -9.30 9.27
CA ILE A 95 -10.72 -9.88 8.18
C ILE A 95 -10.66 -8.91 6.98
N TYR A 96 -11.79 -8.31 6.62
CA TYR A 96 -11.86 -7.27 5.59
C TYR A 96 -11.00 -6.04 5.95
N GLY A 97 -10.96 -5.64 7.23
CA GLY A 97 -10.12 -4.56 7.74
C GLY A 97 -8.62 -4.88 7.75
N ILE A 98 -8.24 -6.14 7.99
CA ILE A 98 -6.84 -6.61 7.88
C ILE A 98 -6.35 -6.55 6.42
N GLU A 99 -7.20 -6.88 5.46
CA GLU A 99 -6.84 -6.86 4.03
C GLU A 99 -6.89 -5.44 3.41
N ASN A 100 -7.75 -4.57 3.96
CA ASN A 100 -7.92 -3.18 3.52
C ASN A 100 -7.32 -2.17 4.52
N LEU A 101 -5.99 -2.12 4.54
CA LEU A 101 -5.26 -1.04 5.20
C LEU A 101 -5.70 0.32 4.63
N ALA A 102 -5.78 1.33 5.50
CA ALA A 102 -6.04 2.71 5.09
C ALA A 102 -5.05 3.15 4.00
N PRO A 103 -5.48 4.00 3.04
CA PRO A 103 -4.62 4.46 1.96
C PRO A 103 -3.38 5.17 2.53
N ILE A 104 -2.26 5.06 1.81
CA ILE A 104 -1.06 5.83 2.12
C ILE A 104 -1.38 7.30 1.84
N LYS A 105 -1.05 8.18 2.79
CA LYS A 105 -1.16 9.62 2.65
C LYS A 105 0.18 10.29 2.89
N PHE A 106 0.45 11.36 2.18
CA PHE A 106 1.59 12.23 2.45
C PHE A 106 1.25 13.17 3.61
N SER A 107 2.13 13.23 4.62
CA SER A 107 1.94 14.09 5.79
C SER A 107 2.63 15.44 5.59
N LEU A 108 1.85 16.53 5.63
CA LEU A 108 2.34 17.90 5.61
C LEU A 108 2.72 18.43 7.00
N ASP A 109 2.22 17.81 8.06
CA ASP A 109 2.52 18.18 9.46
C ASP A 109 3.90 17.69 9.91
N ASP A 110 4.45 16.71 9.18
CA ASP A 110 5.73 16.06 9.43
C ASP A 110 6.91 16.88 8.90
N PHE A 111 8.12 16.62 9.41
CA PHE A 111 9.34 17.33 8.97
C PHE A 111 9.53 17.23 7.45
N PRO A 112 9.68 18.35 6.72
CA PRO A 112 9.78 18.32 5.26
C PRO A 112 11.11 17.73 4.81
N ILE A 113 11.05 16.94 3.73
CA ILE A 113 12.22 16.46 2.99
C ILE A 113 12.47 17.24 1.70
N TYR A 114 11.55 18.14 1.33
CA TYR A 114 11.72 19.08 0.23
C TYR A 114 11.62 20.52 0.74
N ILE A 115 12.77 21.19 0.84
CA ILE A 115 12.85 22.61 1.20
C ILE A 115 13.65 23.40 0.16
N SER A 116 13.39 24.70 0.06
CA SER A 116 14.20 25.60 -0.75
C SER A 116 15.49 26.00 -0.04
N ASN A 117 16.43 26.60 -0.78
CA ASN A 117 17.61 27.25 -0.18
C ASN A 117 17.25 28.36 0.81
N SER A 118 16.07 28.97 0.67
CA SER A 118 15.50 29.94 1.61
C SER A 118 14.74 29.31 2.78
N LYS A 119 14.84 27.98 2.97
CA LYS A 119 14.17 27.19 4.02
C LYS A 119 12.64 27.24 3.98
N VAL A 120 12.06 27.49 2.81
CA VAL A 120 10.60 27.41 2.60
C VAL A 120 10.23 25.96 2.38
N ASN A 121 9.11 25.52 2.98
CA ASN A 121 8.55 24.19 2.76
C ASN A 121 8.01 24.08 1.33
N LEU A 122 8.71 23.32 0.47
CA LEU A 122 8.28 23.14 -0.92
C LEU A 122 7.16 22.11 -1.05
N GLU A 123 6.96 21.27 -0.03
CA GLU A 123 5.89 20.26 -0.02
C GLU A 123 4.53 20.94 0.02
N GLU A 124 4.34 21.87 0.95
CA GLU A 124 3.11 22.67 1.08
C GLU A 124 2.78 23.39 -0.25
N LEU A 125 3.76 24.11 -0.82
CA LEU A 125 3.57 24.84 -2.07
C LEU A 125 3.22 23.90 -3.24
N ALA A 126 3.83 22.71 -3.30
CA ALA A 126 3.52 21.73 -4.33
C ALA A 126 2.09 21.18 -4.17
N TYR A 127 1.65 20.90 -2.93
CA TYR A 127 0.30 20.42 -2.65
C TYR A 127 -0.78 21.50 -2.85
N GLU A 128 -0.48 22.76 -2.55
CA GLU A 128 -1.35 23.89 -2.89
C GLU A 128 -1.59 23.99 -4.39
N GLU A 129 -0.55 23.82 -5.20
CA GLU A 129 -0.67 23.85 -6.66
C GLU A 129 -1.39 22.61 -7.19
N LEU A 130 -1.09 21.43 -6.64
CA LEU A 130 -1.80 20.19 -6.96
C LEU A 130 -3.31 20.31 -6.71
N ALA A 131 -3.71 20.89 -5.57
CA ALA A 131 -5.10 21.06 -5.21
C ALA A 131 -5.88 21.91 -6.23
N LYS A 132 -5.27 22.97 -6.77
CA LYS A 132 -5.86 23.81 -7.84
C LYS A 132 -6.08 23.02 -9.14
N LYS A 133 -5.29 21.96 -9.35
CA LYS A 133 -5.27 21.14 -10.57
C LYS A 133 -5.98 19.80 -10.43
N LEU A 134 -6.54 19.49 -9.26
CA LEU A 134 -7.13 18.18 -8.95
C LEU A 134 -8.23 17.78 -9.94
N SER A 135 -9.14 18.70 -10.28
CA SER A 135 -10.22 18.45 -11.24
C SER A 135 -9.70 18.15 -12.65
N GLU A 136 -8.61 18.81 -13.06
CA GLU A 136 -7.96 18.60 -14.35
C GLU A 136 -7.32 17.20 -14.41
N ILE A 137 -6.59 16.82 -13.36
CA ILE A 137 -5.98 15.49 -13.20
C ILE A 137 -7.06 14.40 -13.23
N LYS A 138 -8.18 14.61 -12.52
CA LYS A 138 -9.31 13.68 -12.52
C LYS A 138 -9.89 13.48 -13.92
N ASN A 139 -10.02 14.56 -14.70
CA ASN A 139 -10.51 14.46 -16.08
C ASN A 139 -9.55 13.68 -16.98
N TYR A 140 -8.24 13.89 -16.82
CA TYR A 140 -7.21 13.11 -17.53
C TYR A 140 -7.24 11.63 -17.14
N ASN A 141 -7.34 11.32 -15.85
CA ASN A 141 -7.47 9.96 -15.36
C ASN A 141 -8.74 9.29 -15.91
N ASN A 142 -9.88 9.99 -15.90
CA ASN A 142 -11.15 9.48 -16.44
C ASN A 142 -11.06 9.22 -17.94
N THR A 143 -10.42 10.13 -18.67
CA THR A 143 -10.16 9.94 -20.10
C THR A 143 -9.38 8.64 -20.29
N TYR A 144 -8.24 8.49 -19.61
CA TYR A 144 -7.41 7.29 -19.65
C TYR A 144 -8.21 6.02 -19.32
N PHE A 145 -8.94 6.04 -18.20
CA PHE A 145 -9.75 4.91 -17.76
C PHE A 145 -10.77 4.47 -18.82
N GLN A 146 -11.43 5.40 -19.52
CA GLN A 146 -12.36 5.05 -20.60
C GLN A 146 -11.68 4.33 -21.77
N GLY A 147 -10.46 4.73 -22.14
CA GLY A 147 -9.71 4.03 -23.18
C GLY A 147 -9.20 2.67 -22.72
N PHE A 148 -8.74 2.56 -21.47
CA PHE A 148 -8.37 1.29 -20.83
C PHE A 148 -9.54 0.30 -20.81
N VAL A 149 -10.72 0.70 -20.35
CA VAL A 149 -11.92 -0.17 -20.31
C VAL A 149 -12.36 -0.61 -21.70
N LYS A 150 -12.13 0.21 -22.73
CA LYS A 150 -12.38 -0.15 -24.14
C LYS A 150 -11.27 -1.03 -24.76
N GLY A 151 -10.28 -1.46 -23.98
CA GLY A 151 -9.14 -2.26 -24.43
C GLY A 151 -8.18 -1.52 -25.36
N ARG A 152 -8.23 -0.18 -25.39
CA ARG A 152 -7.38 0.65 -26.27
C ARG A 152 -6.04 1.01 -25.65
N TRP A 153 -5.97 1.05 -24.33
CA TRP A 153 -4.77 1.36 -23.56
C TRP A 153 -4.51 0.26 -22.54
N GLY A 154 -3.24 0.09 -22.17
CA GLY A 154 -2.79 -0.87 -21.17
C GLY A 154 -3.09 -0.47 -19.73
N ASP A 155 -2.51 -1.22 -18.80
CA ASP A 155 -2.91 -1.28 -17.39
C ASP A 155 -1.77 -0.80 -16.48
N PRO A 156 -1.59 0.53 -16.35
CA PRO A 156 -0.47 1.07 -15.61
C PRO A 156 -0.64 0.78 -14.12
N LYS A 157 0.49 0.54 -13.43
CA LYS A 157 0.49 0.40 -11.97
C LYS A 157 0.32 1.74 -11.27
N PHE A 158 1.01 2.75 -11.78
CA PHE A 158 0.99 4.11 -11.25
C PHE A 158 0.55 5.11 -12.31
N ALA A 159 -0.14 6.14 -11.85
CA ALA A 159 -0.29 7.38 -12.60
C ALA A 159 0.61 8.44 -11.97
N TYR A 160 1.52 9.01 -12.75
CA TYR A 160 2.40 10.11 -12.38
C TYR A 160 1.82 11.44 -12.85
N VAL A 161 1.96 12.47 -12.03
CA VAL A 161 1.56 13.84 -12.35
C VAL A 161 2.78 14.73 -12.25
N ILE A 162 3.10 15.44 -13.33
CA ILE A 162 4.14 16.47 -13.33
C ILE A 162 3.48 17.84 -13.39
N LEU A 163 3.87 18.73 -12.49
CA LEU A 163 3.42 20.12 -12.48
C LEU A 163 4.54 21.05 -12.05
N ASP A 164 4.52 22.28 -12.57
CA ASP A 164 5.42 23.35 -12.15
C ASP A 164 4.72 24.25 -11.13
N PHE A 165 5.49 24.74 -10.17
CA PHE A 165 5.03 25.69 -9.15
C PHE A 165 6.15 26.69 -8.81
N LYS A 166 5.80 27.76 -8.08
CA LYS A 166 6.73 28.85 -7.76
C LYS A 166 6.95 29.02 -6.27
N ASN A 167 8.19 29.35 -5.92
CA ASN A 167 8.57 29.91 -4.63
C ASN A 167 9.22 31.28 -4.87
N GLY A 168 8.41 32.35 -4.80
CA GLY A 168 8.83 33.69 -5.22
C GLY A 168 9.19 33.72 -6.71
N GLN A 169 10.44 34.02 -7.02
CA GLN A 169 10.96 34.03 -8.41
C GLN A 169 11.52 32.67 -8.87
N ASN A 170 11.68 31.72 -7.96
CA ASN A 170 12.24 30.41 -8.30
C ASN A 170 11.15 29.46 -8.80
N ASN A 171 11.42 28.81 -9.92
CA ASN A 171 10.55 27.77 -10.47
C ASN A 171 10.99 26.40 -9.96
N HIS A 172 10.01 25.59 -9.60
CA HIS A 172 10.16 24.22 -9.15
C HIS A 172 9.23 23.32 -9.96
N THR A 173 9.58 22.04 -10.07
CA THR A 173 8.77 21.01 -10.70
C THR A 173 8.57 19.89 -9.69
N ALA A 174 7.30 19.53 -9.44
CA ALA A 174 6.94 18.41 -8.59
C ALA A 174 6.57 17.19 -9.45
N LEU A 175 6.98 16.02 -8.99
CA LEU A 175 6.51 14.72 -9.49
C LEU A 175 5.68 14.06 -8.39
N PHE A 176 4.39 13.96 -8.65
CA PHE A 176 3.47 13.20 -7.82
C PHE A 176 3.13 11.87 -8.46
N TYR A 177 2.58 10.95 -7.69
CA TYR A 177 2.04 9.69 -8.20
C TYR A 177 0.91 9.14 -7.32
N TYR A 178 0.07 8.30 -7.89
CA TYR A 178 -0.91 7.51 -7.15
C TYR A 178 -1.06 6.14 -7.79
N ASN A 179 -1.60 5.17 -7.04
CA ASN A 179 -1.95 3.88 -7.61
C ASN A 179 -3.05 4.07 -8.64
N PHE A 180 -2.83 3.66 -9.87
CA PHE A 180 -3.90 3.66 -10.86
C PHE A 180 -4.86 2.52 -10.49
N THR A 181 -6.09 2.87 -10.10
CA THR A 181 -7.07 1.88 -9.65
C THR A 181 -7.96 1.46 -10.81
N ARG A 182 -8.15 0.13 -10.95
CA ARG A 182 -9.02 -0.49 -11.95
C ARG A 182 -10.51 -0.39 -11.59
N ARG A 183 -10.83 0.17 -10.42
CA ARG A 183 -12.06 -0.09 -9.67
C ARG A 183 -13.21 0.85 -10.02
N ASN A 184 -12.96 2.13 -10.33
CA ASN A 184 -14.00 3.08 -10.77
C ASN A 184 -13.36 4.42 -11.22
N PRO A 185 -13.90 5.17 -12.20
CA PRO A 185 -13.62 6.60 -12.36
C PRO A 185 -13.81 7.42 -11.06
N GLY A 186 -14.68 6.95 -10.18
CA GLY A 186 -14.94 7.51 -8.85
C GLY A 186 -13.87 7.21 -7.79
N ASP A 187 -13.00 6.23 -8.01
CA ASP A 187 -11.91 5.83 -7.08
C ASP A 187 -10.63 6.63 -7.30
N PHE A 188 -10.75 7.75 -8.00
CA PHE A 188 -9.71 8.77 -8.04
C PHE A 188 -9.54 9.39 -6.63
N PRO A 189 -8.31 9.59 -6.15
CA PRO A 189 -8.03 10.25 -4.87
C PRO A 189 -8.89 11.50 -4.65
N THR A 190 -9.70 11.50 -3.59
CA THR A 190 -10.53 12.67 -3.23
C THR A 190 -9.78 13.66 -2.34
N ASP A 191 -8.85 13.15 -1.54
CA ASP A 191 -7.90 13.92 -0.75
C ASP A 191 -6.61 14.11 -1.56
N PRO A 192 -6.15 15.36 -1.81
CA PRO A 192 -4.88 15.60 -2.50
C PRO A 192 -3.69 14.85 -1.88
N THR A 193 -3.67 14.63 -0.56
CA THR A 193 -2.56 13.95 0.12
C THR A 193 -2.46 12.45 -0.20
N GLU A 194 -3.48 11.87 -0.83
CA GLU A 194 -3.44 10.50 -1.39
C GLU A 194 -2.75 10.45 -2.77
N ILE A 195 -2.52 11.62 -3.39
CA ILE A 195 -1.62 11.79 -4.53
C ILE A 195 -0.23 12.12 -3.96
N LEU A 196 0.65 11.13 -3.97
CA LEU A 196 1.88 11.09 -3.19
C LEU A 196 3.03 11.85 -3.88
N LEU A 197 3.73 12.70 -3.12
CA LEU A 197 4.88 13.46 -3.63
C LEU A 197 6.15 12.62 -3.67
N ALA A 198 6.67 12.35 -4.87
CA ALA A 198 7.88 11.55 -5.08
C ALA A 198 9.15 12.40 -5.26
N TYR A 199 9.07 13.60 -5.84
CA TYR A 199 10.24 14.44 -6.12
C TYR A 199 9.88 15.92 -6.29
N VAL A 200 10.81 16.80 -5.92
CA VAL A 200 10.76 18.25 -6.20
C VAL A 200 12.11 18.72 -6.73
N SER A 201 12.12 19.32 -7.92
CA SER A 201 13.33 19.91 -8.51
C SER A 201 13.77 21.19 -7.78
N ASN A 202 15.06 21.53 -7.88
CA ASN A 202 15.65 22.72 -7.27
C ASN A 202 15.42 22.83 -5.74
N SER A 203 15.21 21.70 -5.06
CA SER A 203 15.22 21.60 -3.60
C SER A 203 16.67 21.47 -3.06
N VAL A 204 16.85 21.72 -1.77
CA VAL A 204 18.12 21.43 -1.07
C VAL A 204 18.43 19.93 -1.21
N ASP A 205 19.72 19.59 -1.32
CA ASP A 205 20.16 18.21 -1.39
C ASP A 205 19.63 17.39 -0.20
N LEU A 206 19.08 16.22 -0.49
CA LEU A 206 18.38 15.38 0.47
C LEU A 206 19.33 14.83 1.55
N GLN A 207 20.59 14.53 1.20
CA GLN A 207 21.58 14.09 2.20
C GLN A 207 21.95 15.25 3.12
N GLN A 208 22.13 16.46 2.58
CA GLN A 208 22.37 17.66 3.39
C GLN A 208 21.22 17.94 4.37
N LEU A 209 19.98 17.66 3.98
CA LEU A 209 18.80 17.91 4.80
C LEU A 209 18.59 16.86 5.90
N ILE A 210 18.85 15.58 5.60
CA ILE A 210 18.51 14.45 6.46
C ILE A 210 19.67 14.01 7.36
N ASN A 211 20.93 14.22 6.96
CA ASN A 211 22.06 13.72 7.75
C ASN A 211 22.22 14.51 9.04
N GLY A 212 22.18 13.82 10.18
CA GLY A 212 22.28 14.49 11.47
C GLY A 212 21.73 13.69 12.64
N VAL A 213 21.42 14.42 13.72
CA VAL A 213 20.90 13.87 14.97
C VAL A 213 19.49 14.40 15.19
N TYR A 214 18.53 13.49 15.28
CA TYR A 214 17.11 13.85 15.41
C TYR A 214 16.41 12.96 16.43
N THR A 215 15.22 13.37 16.88
CA THR A 215 14.39 12.48 17.69
C THR A 215 13.91 11.28 16.86
N ARG A 216 13.57 10.15 17.49
CA ARG A 216 12.99 9.00 16.76
C ARG A 216 11.73 9.35 15.99
N ASN A 217 10.90 10.26 16.52
CA ASN A 217 9.72 10.75 15.81
C ASN A 217 10.10 11.44 14.49
N ASN A 218 11.16 12.26 14.48
CA ASN A 218 11.64 12.87 13.25
C ASN A 218 12.25 11.83 12.30
N CYS A 219 13.00 10.85 12.82
CA CYS A 219 13.53 9.75 12.01
C CYS A 219 12.41 8.95 11.33
N LEU A 220 11.31 8.69 12.04
CA LEU A 220 10.12 8.05 11.48
C LEU A 220 9.43 8.92 10.42
N SER A 221 9.31 10.23 10.66
CA SER A 221 8.80 11.19 9.68
C SER A 221 9.62 11.15 8.39
N PHE A 222 10.96 11.19 8.49
CA PHE A 222 11.83 11.06 7.32
C PHE A 222 11.69 9.71 6.65
N LEU A 223 11.68 8.61 7.40
CA LEU A 223 11.48 7.27 6.86
C LEU A 223 10.16 7.15 6.09
N ASN A 224 9.05 7.65 6.63
CA ASN A 224 7.75 7.61 5.97
C ASN A 224 7.76 8.36 4.62
N LYS A 225 8.32 9.57 4.58
CA LYS A 225 8.46 10.34 3.33
C LYS A 225 9.41 9.68 2.34
N LEU A 226 10.49 9.06 2.82
CA LEU A 226 11.41 8.28 1.99
C LEU A 226 10.77 7.00 1.45
N LEU A 227 9.95 6.28 2.23
CA LEU A 227 9.22 5.10 1.75
C LEU A 227 8.21 5.46 0.65
N ILE A 228 7.55 6.62 0.77
CA ILE A 228 6.71 7.19 -0.29
C ILE A 228 7.57 7.49 -1.53
N ARG A 229 8.64 8.25 -1.37
CA ARG A 229 9.58 8.57 -2.46
C ARG A 229 10.10 7.30 -3.15
N TRP A 230 10.54 6.30 -2.40
CA TRP A 230 11.12 5.07 -2.92
C TRP A 230 10.09 4.21 -3.65
N ARG A 231 8.87 4.14 -3.13
CA ARG A 231 7.75 3.49 -3.82
C ARG A 231 7.48 4.11 -5.19
N GLY A 232 7.55 5.43 -5.29
CA GLY A 232 7.34 6.15 -6.55
C GLY A 232 8.52 6.11 -7.51
N LEU A 233 9.75 6.05 -7.02
CA LEU A 233 10.95 6.24 -7.84
C LEU A 233 11.79 4.98 -8.08
N TYR A 234 11.83 4.04 -7.14
CA TYR A 234 12.74 2.90 -7.18
C TYR A 234 12.01 1.61 -7.55
N ARG A 235 12.77 0.59 -7.95
CA ARG A 235 12.22 -0.74 -8.27
C ARG A 235 11.87 -1.51 -7.02
N HIS A 236 12.78 -1.51 -6.05
CA HIS A 236 12.61 -2.19 -4.78
C HIS A 236 12.70 -1.24 -3.59
N THR A 237 11.97 -1.59 -2.54
CA THR A 237 12.11 -0.97 -1.22
C THR A 237 12.52 -2.03 -0.22
N VAL A 238 13.58 -1.80 0.56
CA VAL A 238 14.08 -2.74 1.56
C VAL A 238 14.06 -2.09 2.94
N ILE A 239 13.45 -2.76 3.90
CA ILE A 239 13.37 -2.35 5.30
C ILE A 239 14.11 -3.39 6.13
N VAL A 240 15.25 -3.05 6.72
CA VAL A 240 16.02 -3.93 7.60
C VAL A 240 16.06 -3.32 9.00
N VAL A 241 15.35 -3.94 9.93
CA VAL A 241 15.28 -3.44 11.30
C VAL A 241 15.02 -4.57 12.31
N PRO A 242 15.81 -4.66 13.40
CA PRO A 242 15.66 -5.76 14.35
C PRO A 242 14.41 -5.63 15.23
N PHE A 243 13.88 -4.41 15.39
CA PHE A 243 12.71 -4.13 16.24
C PHE A 243 11.73 -3.15 15.59
N ILE A 244 10.45 -3.49 15.65
CA ILE A 244 9.31 -2.62 15.32
C ILE A 244 8.44 -2.54 16.58
N GLY A 245 8.38 -1.35 17.17
CA GLY A 245 7.90 -1.14 18.53
C GLY A 245 8.87 -1.61 19.62
N TYR A 246 8.50 -1.43 20.89
CA TYR A 246 9.27 -1.90 22.06
C TYR A 246 8.36 -2.53 23.12
N LEU A 247 8.94 -3.34 24.03
CA LEU A 247 8.21 -4.22 24.96
C LEU A 247 7.11 -3.51 25.78
N ASN A 248 7.41 -2.34 26.35
CA ASN A 248 6.52 -1.57 27.22
C ASN A 248 5.60 -0.60 26.47
N GLN A 249 5.61 -0.61 25.14
CA GLN A 249 4.73 0.23 24.33
C GLN A 249 3.28 -0.26 24.45
N ASN A 250 2.32 0.67 24.41
CA ASN A 250 0.90 0.36 24.27
C ASN A 250 0.67 -0.54 23.03
N ALA A 251 -0.14 -1.59 23.20
CA ALA A 251 -0.48 -2.53 22.14
C ALA A 251 -1.02 -1.85 20.88
N LYS A 252 -1.92 -0.86 21.03
CA LYS A 252 -2.49 -0.10 19.91
C LYS A 252 -1.40 0.62 19.11
N THR A 253 -0.50 1.32 19.78
CA THR A 253 0.59 2.05 19.11
C THR A 253 1.57 1.11 18.41
N ARG A 254 1.80 -0.10 18.95
CA ARG A 254 2.61 -1.11 18.26
C ARG A 254 1.93 -1.58 16.99
N ILE A 255 0.63 -1.86 17.04
CA ILE A 255 -0.16 -2.28 15.88
C ILE A 255 -0.17 -1.18 14.81
N GLU A 256 -0.40 0.08 15.20
CA GLU A 256 -0.32 1.23 14.29
C GLU A 256 1.03 1.30 13.56
N LEU A 257 2.15 1.11 14.27
CA LEU A 257 3.49 1.08 13.64
C LEU A 257 3.62 -0.05 12.62
N TRP A 258 3.09 -1.22 12.94
CA TRP A 258 3.11 -2.35 12.02
C TRP A 258 2.21 -2.12 10.82
N ASP A 259 1.02 -1.57 11.02
CA ASP A 259 0.07 -1.27 9.95
C ASP A 259 0.63 -0.20 9.00
N ASP A 260 1.34 0.80 9.53
CA ASP A 260 2.06 1.79 8.72
C ASP A 260 3.11 1.13 7.82
N ILE A 261 3.87 0.16 8.34
CA ILE A 261 4.87 -0.58 7.54
C ILE A 261 4.20 -1.54 6.55
N LYS A 262 3.15 -2.25 6.95
CA LYS A 262 2.42 -3.19 6.08
C LYS A 262 1.87 -2.50 4.82
N LYS A 263 1.45 -1.22 4.90
CA LYS A 263 1.01 -0.43 3.74
C LYS A 263 2.06 -0.38 2.63
N PHE A 264 3.34 -0.32 2.99
CA PHE A 264 4.44 -0.32 2.03
C PHE A 264 4.85 -1.72 1.57
N LEU A 265 4.64 -2.75 2.41
CA LEU A 265 4.98 -4.15 2.11
C LEU A 265 3.96 -4.88 1.23
N LYS A 266 2.72 -4.39 1.12
CA LYS A 266 1.69 -4.98 0.25
C LYS A 266 2.11 -5.03 -1.24
N GLU A 267 3.12 -4.25 -1.62
CA GLU A 267 3.66 -4.26 -2.97
C GLU A 267 4.66 -5.40 -3.18
N SER A 268 4.56 -6.04 -4.35
CA SER A 268 5.39 -7.18 -4.81
C SER A 268 6.91 -6.96 -4.70
N ASN A 269 7.37 -5.71 -4.69
CA ASN A 269 8.81 -5.35 -4.70
C ASN A 269 9.30 -4.70 -3.39
N SER A 270 8.53 -4.79 -2.30
CA SER A 270 8.92 -4.30 -0.98
C SER A 270 9.28 -5.44 -0.04
N TYR A 271 10.40 -5.33 0.67
CA TYR A 271 10.97 -6.40 1.49
C TYR A 271 11.19 -5.94 2.94
N LEU A 272 10.86 -6.80 3.90
CA LEU A 272 11.13 -6.57 5.33
C LEU A 272 12.04 -7.66 5.88
N LEU A 273 13.19 -7.30 6.44
CA LEU A 273 13.98 -8.15 7.32
C LEU A 273 13.79 -7.71 8.77
N THR A 274 13.26 -8.59 9.61
CA THR A 274 13.12 -8.35 11.06
C THR A 274 13.43 -9.58 11.90
N ARG A 275 13.41 -9.44 13.24
CA ARG A 275 13.65 -10.57 14.17
C ARG A 275 12.34 -11.21 14.59
N ASN A 276 12.39 -12.49 14.96
CA ASN A 276 11.22 -13.21 15.48
C ASN A 276 10.58 -12.49 16.68
N ILE A 277 11.40 -11.89 17.53
CA ILE A 277 10.91 -11.15 18.71
C ILE A 277 10.01 -9.97 18.32
N ALA A 278 10.26 -9.28 17.20
CA ALA A 278 9.42 -8.20 16.74
C ALA A 278 8.04 -8.73 16.29
N LYS A 279 8.02 -9.84 15.53
CA LYS A 279 6.78 -10.52 15.13
C LYS A 279 5.98 -11.03 16.33
N SER A 280 6.64 -11.73 17.26
CA SER A 280 5.97 -12.22 18.48
C SER A 280 5.44 -11.10 19.37
N LEU A 281 6.06 -9.92 19.35
CA LEU A 281 5.55 -8.74 20.04
C LEU A 281 4.31 -8.16 19.37
N LEU A 282 4.21 -8.19 18.04
CA LEU A 282 2.99 -7.85 17.32
C LEU A 282 1.84 -8.80 17.70
N GLU A 283 2.07 -10.11 17.59
CA GLU A 283 1.06 -11.14 17.88
C GLU A 283 0.49 -10.98 19.29
N LYS A 284 1.35 -10.74 20.29
CA LYS A 284 0.93 -10.44 21.68
C LYS A 284 0.14 -9.15 21.82
N SER A 285 0.42 -8.15 20.99
CA SER A 285 -0.31 -6.88 21.00
C SER A 285 -1.69 -7.04 20.38
N GLU A 286 -1.79 -7.79 19.30
CA GLU A 286 -3.05 -8.16 18.65
C GLU A 286 -3.94 -8.92 19.65
N GLU A 287 -3.42 -9.94 20.34
CA GLU A 287 -4.14 -10.69 21.36
C GLU A 287 -4.71 -9.79 22.47
N LYS A 288 -3.92 -8.80 22.92
CA LYS A 288 -4.34 -7.86 23.99
C LYS A 288 -5.48 -6.95 23.59
N ILE A 289 -5.63 -6.61 22.30
CA ILE A 289 -6.71 -5.76 21.82
C ILE A 289 -7.92 -6.56 21.33
N GLY A 290 -7.97 -7.86 21.62
CA GLY A 290 -9.08 -8.72 21.25
C GLY A 290 -8.98 -9.25 19.82
N VAL A 291 -7.77 -9.35 19.26
CA VAL A 291 -7.48 -10.07 18.02
C VAL A 291 -6.82 -11.40 18.38
N PRO A 292 -7.58 -12.50 18.49
CA PRO A 292 -6.99 -13.79 18.80
C PRO A 292 -6.06 -14.24 17.67
N SER A 293 -4.80 -14.52 18.00
CA SER A 293 -3.84 -15.13 17.07
C SER A 293 -4.32 -16.48 16.54
N THR A 294 -5.21 -17.15 17.28
CA THR A 294 -5.93 -18.36 16.84
C THR A 294 -6.87 -18.08 15.69
N LEU A 295 -7.61 -16.95 15.67
CA LEU A 295 -8.47 -16.60 14.54
C LEU A 295 -7.65 -16.28 13.28
N ILE A 296 -6.55 -15.51 13.39
CA ILE A 296 -5.67 -15.23 12.23
C ILE A 296 -5.13 -16.52 11.61
N LYS A 297 -4.71 -17.49 12.45
CA LYS A 297 -4.23 -18.81 12.01
C LYS A 297 -5.34 -19.69 11.47
N GLU A 298 -6.50 -19.71 12.13
CA GLU A 298 -7.68 -20.48 11.71
C GLU A 298 -8.14 -20.03 10.32
N PHE A 299 -8.30 -18.72 10.10
CA PHE A 299 -8.73 -18.16 8.81
C PHE A 299 -7.64 -18.14 7.73
N GLN A 300 -6.40 -18.58 8.04
CA GLN A 300 -5.24 -18.52 7.12
C GLN A 300 -5.02 -17.12 6.50
N VAL A 301 -5.43 -16.06 7.20
CA VAL A 301 -5.27 -14.67 6.76
C VAL A 301 -3.85 -14.25 7.09
N GLU A 302 -2.87 -14.84 6.41
CA GLU A 302 -1.53 -14.27 6.42
C GLU A 302 -1.56 -13.05 5.51
N SER A 303 -1.52 -11.85 6.11
CA SER A 303 -1.48 -10.59 5.37
C SER A 303 -0.45 -10.70 4.26
N GLU A 304 -0.83 -10.33 3.03
CA GLU A 304 0.07 -10.32 1.88
C GLU A 304 1.37 -9.55 2.16
N ALA A 305 1.29 -8.54 3.04
CA ALA A 305 2.43 -7.79 3.55
C ALA A 305 3.51 -8.66 4.24
N PHE A 306 3.16 -9.85 4.74
CA PHE A 306 4.11 -10.79 5.36
C PHE A 306 4.75 -11.76 4.38
N LYS A 307 4.23 -11.90 3.15
CA LYS A 307 4.85 -12.78 2.13
C LYS A 307 6.28 -12.36 1.79
N ASN A 308 6.56 -11.07 1.81
CA ASN A 308 7.88 -10.50 1.56
C ASN A 308 8.66 -10.18 2.84
N MET A 309 8.25 -10.74 3.99
CA MET A 309 8.95 -10.61 5.26
C MET A 309 9.87 -11.81 5.50
N THR A 310 11.15 -11.54 5.72
CA THR A 310 12.13 -12.52 6.17
C THR A 310 12.42 -12.32 7.66
N LEU A 311 12.45 -13.43 8.41
CA LEU A 311 12.82 -13.42 9.81
C LEU A 311 14.25 -13.92 10.01
N PHE A 312 15.11 -13.07 10.56
CA PHE A 312 16.51 -13.39 10.81
C PHE A 312 16.90 -12.92 12.21
N ASN A 313 17.40 -13.79 13.09
CA ASN A 313 17.62 -13.43 14.49
C ASN A 313 19.02 -12.86 14.78
N LEU A 314 20.00 -13.12 13.91
CA LEU A 314 21.41 -12.81 14.10
C LEU A 314 21.81 -11.51 13.39
N PHE A 315 21.05 -10.43 13.62
CA PHE A 315 21.43 -9.09 13.16
C PHE A 315 20.97 -7.99 14.11
N HIS A 316 21.70 -6.88 14.07
CA HIS A 316 21.32 -5.63 14.73
C HIS A 316 21.43 -4.41 13.78
N ALA A 317 21.69 -4.67 12.49
CA ALA A 317 21.75 -3.66 11.45
C ALA A 317 20.38 -2.96 11.29
N LYS A 318 20.42 -1.66 11.00
CA LYS A 318 19.24 -0.82 10.80
C LYS A 318 19.50 0.02 9.55
N PHE A 319 18.81 -0.33 8.48
CA PHE A 319 18.85 0.46 7.26
C PHE A 319 17.57 0.27 6.46
N PHE A 320 17.28 1.27 5.65
CA PHE A 320 16.10 1.37 4.82
C PHE A 320 16.58 1.88 3.47
N ALA A 321 16.10 1.30 2.38
CA ALA A 321 16.61 1.68 1.07
C ALA A 321 15.56 1.61 -0.03
N GLY A 322 15.66 2.55 -0.97
CA GLY A 322 15.15 2.41 -2.33
C GLY A 322 16.28 1.93 -3.23
N LEU A 323 16.06 0.88 -4.02
CA LEU A 323 17.05 0.30 -4.92
C LEU A 323 16.50 0.22 -6.35
N ASP A 324 17.34 0.62 -7.30
CA ASP A 324 17.11 0.50 -8.73
C ASP A 324 18.29 -0.22 -9.40
N GLU A 325 18.31 -0.33 -10.74
CA GLU A 325 19.41 -1.00 -11.46
C GLU A 325 20.76 -0.32 -11.25
N SER A 326 20.79 1.02 -11.22
CA SER A 326 22.04 1.80 -11.20
C SER A 326 22.45 2.29 -9.82
N ASP A 327 21.50 2.61 -8.96
CA ASP A 327 21.80 3.16 -7.64
C ASP A 327 20.80 2.75 -6.56
N ALA A 328 21.21 2.99 -5.32
CA ALA A 328 20.40 2.87 -4.13
C ALA A 328 20.50 4.15 -3.28
N GLU A 329 19.36 4.62 -2.77
CA GLU A 329 19.29 5.55 -1.65
C GLU A 329 19.17 4.75 -0.36
N VAL A 330 20.07 4.95 0.60
CA VAL A 330 20.13 4.17 1.84
C VAL A 330 20.08 5.11 3.04
N LEU A 331 18.98 5.05 3.79
CA LEU A 331 18.88 5.64 5.13
C LEU A 331 19.37 4.60 6.15
N LYS A 332 20.38 4.96 6.94
CA LYS A 332 20.92 4.09 7.99
C LYS A 332 21.16 4.90 9.26
N GLY A 333 21.23 4.20 10.38
CA GLY A 333 21.47 4.85 11.66
C GLY A 333 21.24 3.92 12.84
N SER A 334 21.11 4.50 14.03
CA SER A 334 20.88 3.74 15.26
C SER A 334 19.39 3.51 15.57
N PHE A 335 18.47 4.16 14.84
CA PHE A 335 17.03 4.14 15.15
C PHE A 335 16.31 2.87 14.68
N ASN A 336 15.49 2.33 15.57
CA ASN A 336 14.48 1.31 15.23
C ASN A 336 13.13 1.99 14.91
N ILE A 337 12.18 1.24 14.36
CA ILE A 337 10.84 1.76 14.08
C ILE A 337 10.03 1.87 15.38
N GLN A 338 10.15 3.01 16.08
CA GLN A 338 9.57 3.23 17.41
C GLN A 338 9.23 4.72 17.62
N LYS A 339 8.07 5.02 18.21
CA LYS A 339 7.70 6.40 18.60
C LYS A 339 8.28 6.74 19.97
N ASN A 340 9.14 7.76 20.05
CA ASN A 340 9.59 8.44 21.27
C ASN A 340 10.49 9.65 20.95
N THR A 341 10.98 10.32 21.98
CA THR A 341 11.80 11.53 21.90
C THR A 341 13.30 11.30 22.06
N TYR A 342 13.78 10.04 22.07
CA TYR A 342 15.22 9.78 22.11
C TYR A 342 15.88 10.24 20.82
N PHE A 343 17.09 10.78 20.95
CA PHE A 343 17.88 11.21 19.82
C PHE A 343 18.63 10.03 19.19
N GLU A 344 18.68 10.02 17.87
CA GLU A 344 19.35 9.01 17.05
C GLU A 344 20.14 9.72 15.95
N ASN A 345 21.29 9.15 15.58
CA ASN A 345 21.97 9.60 14.37
C ASN A 345 21.39 8.88 13.16
N ILE A 346 21.19 9.61 12.07
CA ILE A 346 20.81 9.06 10.78
C ILE A 346 21.67 9.67 9.68
N ASP A 347 21.94 8.85 8.69
CA ASP A 347 22.66 9.21 7.47
C ASP A 347 21.92 8.62 6.28
N LEU A 348 21.56 9.49 5.34
CA LEU A 348 21.15 9.13 4.00
C LEU A 348 22.38 9.16 3.08
N THR A 349 22.55 8.13 2.28
CA THR A 349 23.64 8.05 1.30
C THR A 349 23.14 7.47 0.00
N LYS A 350 23.63 8.00 -1.13
CA LYS A 350 23.47 7.37 -2.43
C LYS A 350 24.68 6.48 -2.72
N ILE A 351 24.44 5.23 -3.12
CA ILE A 351 25.46 4.23 -3.41
C ILE A 351 25.11 3.50 -4.71
N ASP A 352 26.12 3.03 -5.43
CA ASP A 352 25.92 2.15 -6.58
C ASP A 352 25.22 0.84 -6.18
N SER A 353 24.33 0.34 -7.03
CA SER A 353 23.49 -0.83 -6.75
C SER A 353 24.29 -2.11 -6.53
N GLN A 354 25.39 -2.30 -7.25
CA GLN A 354 26.24 -3.48 -7.07
C GLN A 354 26.87 -3.47 -5.67
N PHE A 355 27.44 -2.33 -5.26
CA PHE A 355 28.00 -2.20 -3.92
C PHE A 355 26.94 -2.30 -2.82
N PHE A 356 25.72 -1.84 -3.06
CA PHE A 356 24.62 -2.03 -2.11
C PHE A 356 24.32 -3.51 -1.91
N GLN A 357 24.14 -4.26 -3.00
CA GLN A 357 23.89 -5.70 -2.94
C GLN A 357 25.00 -6.44 -2.20
N GLU A 358 26.26 -6.17 -2.56
CA GLU A 358 27.44 -6.81 -1.96
C GLU A 358 27.60 -6.52 -0.46
N ARG A 359 27.34 -5.27 -0.03
CA ARG A 359 27.67 -4.81 1.33
C ARG A 359 26.49 -4.82 2.31
N TYR A 360 25.26 -4.75 1.81
CA TYR A 360 24.05 -4.67 2.65
C TYR A 360 23.16 -5.91 2.54
N LEU A 361 22.91 -6.42 1.33
CA LEU A 361 21.96 -7.52 1.12
C LEU A 361 22.60 -8.89 1.29
N ASN A 362 23.72 -9.15 0.62
CA ASN A 362 24.41 -10.44 0.63
C ASN A 362 24.81 -10.90 2.04
N PRO A 363 25.37 -10.05 2.93
CA PRO A 363 25.71 -10.47 4.29
C PRO A 363 24.48 -10.88 5.12
N LEU A 364 23.30 -10.36 4.76
CA LEU A 364 22.02 -10.68 5.40
C LEU A 364 21.21 -11.74 4.64
N ARG A 365 21.77 -12.27 3.54
CA ARG A 365 21.12 -13.27 2.67
C ARG A 365 19.76 -12.81 2.15
N ILE A 366 19.60 -11.51 1.94
CA ILE A 366 18.40 -10.95 1.31
C ILE A 366 18.55 -11.15 -0.19
N THR A 367 17.60 -11.88 -0.78
CA THR A 367 17.48 -12.00 -2.24
C THR A 367 16.28 -11.18 -2.68
N LEU A 368 16.48 -10.33 -3.69
CA LEU A 368 15.41 -9.57 -4.30
C LEU A 368 14.92 -10.36 -5.52
N GLU A 369 13.63 -10.65 -5.54
CA GLU A 369 12.99 -11.27 -6.69
C GLU A 369 12.41 -10.15 -7.58
N ASP A 370 12.86 -10.06 -8.83
CA ASP A 370 12.22 -9.25 -9.85
C ASP A 370 10.94 -9.95 -10.31
N LYS A 371 9.87 -9.80 -9.53
CA LYS A 371 8.56 -10.41 -9.82
C LYS A 371 7.79 -9.67 -10.90
N GLU A 372 8.07 -8.38 -11.08
CA GLU A 372 7.42 -7.55 -12.10
C GLU A 372 8.40 -7.21 -13.23
N LYS A 373 7.95 -7.40 -14.48
CA LYS A 373 8.61 -6.78 -15.65
C LYS A 373 8.51 -5.25 -15.54
N LEU A 374 9.27 -4.54 -16.39
CA LEU A 374 9.22 -3.09 -16.56
C LEU A 374 7.80 -2.54 -16.34
N LYS A 375 7.69 -1.51 -15.51
CA LYS A 375 6.39 -0.98 -15.09
C LYS A 375 5.75 -0.26 -16.29
N ASP A 376 4.43 -0.37 -16.41
CA ASP A 376 3.64 0.56 -17.22
C ASP A 376 3.12 1.67 -16.31
N ALA A 377 3.14 2.90 -16.81
CA ALA A 377 2.66 4.08 -16.11
C ALA A 377 1.78 4.95 -17.00
N LEU A 378 0.89 5.70 -16.37
CA LEU A 378 0.25 6.85 -16.99
C LEU A 378 1.04 8.09 -16.59
N LEU A 379 1.49 8.90 -17.55
CA LEU A 379 2.01 10.24 -17.27
C LEU A 379 0.95 11.30 -17.59
N ILE A 380 0.69 12.17 -16.63
CA ILE A 380 -0.11 13.38 -16.78
C ILE A 380 0.86 14.57 -16.63
N ASP A 381 1.28 15.16 -17.75
CA ASP A 381 2.18 16.32 -17.76
C ASP A 381 1.37 17.61 -17.90
N LEU A 382 1.07 18.24 -16.76
CA LEU A 382 0.28 19.47 -16.70
C LEU A 382 1.04 20.70 -17.21
N ARG A 383 2.34 20.61 -17.46
CA ARG A 383 3.11 21.72 -18.06
C ARG A 383 2.81 21.88 -19.53
N ASN A 384 2.48 20.77 -20.19
CA ASN A 384 2.21 20.68 -21.62
C ASN A 384 0.74 20.33 -21.93
N ASN A 385 -0.12 20.25 -20.90
CA ASN A 385 -1.50 19.78 -21.00
C ASN A 385 -1.62 18.43 -21.74
N ASN A 386 -0.70 17.51 -21.45
CA ASN A 386 -0.57 16.25 -22.17
C ASN A 386 -0.79 15.03 -21.26
N ILE A 387 -1.35 13.97 -21.84
CA ILE A 387 -1.37 12.64 -21.23
C ILE A 387 -0.66 11.65 -22.13
N GLU A 388 0.30 10.92 -21.57
CA GLU A 388 1.12 9.97 -22.30
C GLU A 388 1.15 8.64 -21.52
N PRO A 389 0.70 7.52 -22.10
CA PRO A 389 1.05 6.23 -21.53
C PRO A 389 2.54 5.98 -21.70
N ILE A 390 3.20 5.61 -20.61
CA ILE A 390 4.61 5.24 -20.59
C ILE A 390 4.69 3.73 -20.45
N TRP A 391 5.15 3.11 -21.52
CA TRP A 391 5.32 1.66 -21.59
C TRP A 391 6.74 1.28 -21.19
N ASN A 392 6.86 0.17 -20.46
CA ASN A 392 8.13 -0.47 -20.18
C ASN A 392 9.20 0.47 -19.59
N TYR A 393 8.86 1.31 -18.61
CA TYR A 393 9.87 2.11 -17.93
C TYR A 393 10.51 1.32 -16.78
N GLY A 394 11.80 1.56 -16.53
CA GLY A 394 12.57 0.83 -15.52
C GLY A 394 12.14 1.24 -14.11
N SER A 395 12.10 2.54 -13.86
CA SER A 395 11.73 3.10 -12.56
C SER A 395 11.28 4.56 -12.67
N GLY A 396 10.66 5.12 -11.62
CA GLY A 396 10.30 6.54 -11.61
C GLY A 396 11.50 7.48 -11.73
N GLN A 397 12.74 7.01 -11.47
CA GLN A 397 13.95 7.76 -11.77
C GLN A 397 14.10 8.06 -13.27
N ASP A 398 13.67 7.16 -14.15
CA ASP A 398 13.71 7.37 -15.60
C ASP A 398 12.79 8.53 -16.01
N LEU A 399 11.66 8.69 -15.31
CA LEU A 399 10.74 9.81 -15.54
C LEU A 399 11.37 11.14 -15.14
N ILE A 400 12.08 11.19 -14.01
CA ILE A 400 12.81 12.39 -13.60
C ILE A 400 13.85 12.76 -14.66
N LYS A 401 14.68 11.80 -15.09
CA LYS A 401 15.72 12.03 -16.10
C LYS A 401 15.15 12.46 -17.45
N LYS A 402 14.04 11.87 -17.88
CA LYS A 402 13.44 12.15 -19.20
C LYS A 402 12.65 13.46 -19.23
N TYR A 403 11.87 13.74 -18.19
CA TYR A 403 10.86 14.80 -18.23
C TYR A 403 11.14 16.00 -17.33
N ILE A 404 12.02 15.89 -16.34
CA ILE A 404 12.27 16.97 -15.36
C ILE A 404 13.69 17.50 -15.46
N GLN A 405 14.68 16.62 -15.36
CA GLN A 405 16.08 16.95 -15.52
C GLN A 405 16.46 16.80 -16.98
N LYS A 406 16.11 17.78 -17.84
CA LYS A 406 16.68 17.82 -19.19
C LYS A 406 18.21 17.78 -19.07
N ILE A 407 18.82 16.67 -19.51
CA ILE A 407 20.27 16.50 -19.61
C ILE A 407 20.84 17.54 -20.58
#